data_AF-A0A179BGP2-F1
#
_entry.id   AF-A0A179BGP2-F1
#
_cell.length_a   1.000
_cell.length_b   1.000
_cell.length_c   1.000
_cell.angle_alpha   90.00
_cell.angle_beta   90.00
_cell.angle_gamma   90.00
#
_symmetry.space_group_name_H-M   'P 1'
#
loop_
_entity.id
_entity.type
_entity.pdbx_description
1 polymer ?
#
loop_
_entity_poly.entity_id
_entity_poly.type
_entity_poly.pdbx_seq_one_letter_code
_entity_poly.pdbx_strand_id
1 'polypeptide(L)'
;MPEKILKGSLGWYSSILVLILAITLAAAVGWLREPRQYRVDPPVAAALDGIRLMANGISGAPPEIYFAVNKPYEATGYDLSQGKRLYAWFGCPTCHGDGRGGSGPSFLDGWWLYGPSMVSIVASIRDGRPHGMPAFKDRMTIDQIWQLAGYVKTIGSYSANPVAPGRDDDRYTRPAENRAPAAIFFEEGPISLHTEQGLSP
;
A
#
# COMPACT_ATOMS: atom_id res chain seq x y z
N MET A 1 14.41 -8.75 67.22
CA MET A 1 14.85 -8.74 65.81
C MET A 1 13.63 -8.67 64.87
N PRO A 2 13.12 -7.48 64.48
CA PRO A 2 12.04 -7.43 63.45
C PRO A 2 12.26 -6.42 62.31
N GLU A 3 13.47 -5.87 62.10
CA GLU A 3 13.66 -4.75 61.17
C GLU A 3 13.95 -5.16 59.71
N LYS A 4 14.20 -6.45 59.43
CA LYS A 4 14.59 -6.92 58.08
C LYS A 4 13.42 -7.25 57.14
N ILE A 5 12.17 -7.30 57.64
CA ILE A 5 11.03 -7.76 56.83
C ILE A 5 10.39 -6.62 56.01
N LEU A 6 10.47 -5.35 56.46
CA LEU A 6 9.87 -4.22 55.73
C LEU A 6 10.67 -3.74 54.50
N LYS A 7 11.97 -4.03 54.40
CA LYS A 7 12.79 -3.60 53.25
C LYS A 7 12.50 -4.39 51.96
N GLY A 8 12.01 -5.63 52.08
CA GLY A 8 11.69 -6.48 50.93
C GLY A 8 10.42 -6.06 50.19
N SER A 9 9.39 -5.59 50.91
CA SER A 9 8.13 -5.17 50.29
C SER A 9 8.23 -3.80 49.61
N LEU A 10 9.02 -2.87 50.17
CA LEU A 10 9.18 -1.53 49.60
C LEU A 10 9.90 -1.55 48.23
N GLY A 11 10.86 -2.47 48.05
CA GLY A 11 11.53 -2.69 46.76
C GLY A 11 10.62 -3.33 45.69
N TRP A 12 9.72 -4.22 46.11
CA TRP A 12 8.69 -4.79 45.25
C TRP A 12 7.74 -3.69 44.76
N TYR A 13 7.18 -2.89 45.66
CA TYR A 13 6.22 -1.84 45.27
C TYR A 13 6.85 -0.78 44.36
N SER A 14 8.11 -0.40 44.60
CA SER A 14 8.87 0.49 43.70
C SER A 14 9.03 -0.09 42.30
N SER A 15 9.35 -1.39 42.20
CA SER A 15 9.51 -2.07 40.90
C SER A 15 8.19 -2.20 40.13
N ILE A 16 7.09 -2.48 40.82
CA ILE A 16 5.74 -2.49 40.20
C ILE A 16 5.38 -1.09 39.68
N LEU A 17 5.64 -0.05 40.46
CA LEU A 17 5.24 1.31 40.13
C LEU A 17 6.02 1.84 38.90
N VAL A 18 7.31 1.50 38.77
CA VAL A 18 8.11 1.78 37.57
C VAL A 18 7.57 1.02 36.35
N LEU A 19 7.17 -0.24 36.52
CA LEU A 19 6.65 -1.05 35.41
C LEU A 19 5.29 -0.54 34.92
N ILE A 20 4.40 -0.13 35.83
CA ILE A 20 3.12 0.51 35.50
C ILE A 20 3.36 1.86 34.82
N LEU A 21 4.31 2.66 35.30
CA LEU A 21 4.67 3.93 34.67
C LEU A 21 5.21 3.71 33.24
N ALA A 22 6.05 2.69 33.04
CA ALA A 22 6.56 2.35 31.72
C ALA A 22 5.46 1.88 30.75
N ILE A 23 4.52 1.05 31.23
CA ILE A 23 3.37 0.59 30.43
C ILE A 23 2.44 1.76 30.07
N THR A 24 2.14 2.63 31.02
CA THR A 24 1.29 3.81 30.76
C THR A 24 1.96 4.80 29.82
N LEU A 25 3.27 5.00 29.91
CA LEU A 25 4.04 5.81 28.97
C LEU A 25 4.05 5.18 27.58
N ALA A 26 4.24 3.86 27.47
CA ALA A 26 4.19 3.15 26.19
C ALA A 26 2.79 3.19 25.56
N ALA A 27 1.74 3.05 26.36
CA ALA A 27 0.35 3.18 25.91
C ALA A 27 0.02 4.61 25.47
N ALA A 28 0.49 5.63 26.21
CA ALA A 28 0.33 7.03 25.83
C ALA A 28 1.05 7.33 24.51
N VAL A 29 2.30 6.87 24.36
CA VAL A 29 3.07 6.98 23.12
C VAL A 29 2.38 6.24 21.97
N GLY A 30 1.77 5.08 22.22
CA GLY A 30 0.96 4.35 21.24
C GLY A 30 -0.30 5.11 20.83
N TRP A 31 -0.96 5.78 21.77
CA TRP A 31 -2.13 6.63 21.49
C TRP A 31 -1.77 7.90 20.71
N LEU A 32 -0.63 8.51 21.03
CA LEU A 32 -0.10 9.70 20.36
C LEU A 32 0.43 9.42 18.95
N ARG A 33 0.74 8.15 18.62
CA ARG A 33 1.49 7.82 17.40
C ARG A 33 0.69 7.90 16.10
N GLU A 34 -0.65 7.82 16.09
CA GLU A 34 -1.41 7.91 14.84
C GLU A 34 -2.81 8.53 15.02
N PRO A 35 -3.08 9.73 14.49
CA PRO A 35 -4.45 10.10 14.17
C PRO A 35 -4.92 9.17 13.03
N ARG A 36 -5.76 8.19 13.36
CA ARG A 36 -6.45 7.35 12.36
C ARG A 36 -7.47 8.21 11.60
N GLN A 37 -7.01 8.94 10.59
CA GLN A 37 -7.89 9.71 9.72
C GLN A 37 -8.57 8.75 8.74
N TYR A 38 -9.88 8.61 8.89
CA TYR A 38 -10.73 7.77 8.04
C TYR A 38 -11.04 8.41 6.67
N ARG A 39 -10.77 9.71 6.54
CA ARG A 39 -10.99 10.51 5.32
C ARG A 39 -10.05 11.71 5.34
N VAL A 40 -9.35 11.94 4.23
CA VAL A 40 -8.54 13.16 4.03
C VAL A 40 -9.43 14.41 4.04
N ASP A 41 -8.87 15.54 4.48
CA ASP A 41 -9.60 16.80 4.51
C ASP A 41 -10.16 17.17 3.11
N PRO A 42 -11.37 17.74 3.00
CA PRO A 42 -11.98 18.04 1.70
C PRO A 42 -11.10 18.84 0.72
N PRO A 43 -10.30 19.84 1.16
CA PRO A 43 -9.37 20.54 0.27
C PRO A 43 -8.26 19.63 -0.27
N VAL A 44 -7.75 18.69 0.54
CA VAL A 44 -6.74 17.72 0.12
C VAL A 44 -7.35 16.74 -0.89
N ALA A 45 -8.56 16.25 -0.63
CA ALA A 45 -9.29 15.39 -1.57
C ALA A 45 -9.49 16.08 -2.94
N ALA A 46 -9.93 17.33 -2.94
CA ALA A 46 -10.10 18.10 -4.17
C ALA A 46 -8.78 18.31 -4.92
N ALA A 47 -7.69 18.58 -4.20
CA ALA A 47 -6.37 18.70 -4.80
C ALA A 47 -5.85 17.38 -5.39
N LEU A 48 -6.18 16.24 -4.75
CA LEU A 48 -5.85 14.89 -5.25
C LEU A 48 -6.62 14.51 -6.52
N ASP A 49 -7.80 15.10 -6.76
CA ASP A 49 -8.57 14.86 -7.99
C ASP A 49 -8.02 15.66 -9.19
N GLY A 50 -7.21 16.69 -8.94
CA GLY A 50 -6.52 17.49 -9.94
C GLY A 50 -5.38 16.78 -10.69
N ILE A 51 -5.43 15.45 -10.82
CA ILE A 51 -4.43 14.69 -11.59
C ILE A 51 -4.42 15.11 -13.06
N ARG A 52 -3.22 15.39 -13.57
CA ARG A 52 -3.00 15.77 -14.98
C ARG A 52 -2.18 14.70 -15.67
N LEU A 53 -2.80 14.03 -16.63
CA LEU A 53 -2.09 13.20 -17.59
C LEU A 53 -1.38 14.08 -18.61
N MET A 54 -0.24 13.61 -19.09
CA MET A 54 0.41 14.14 -20.27
C MET A 54 -0.45 13.86 -21.50
N ALA A 55 -0.18 14.56 -22.61
CA ALA A 55 -0.96 14.43 -23.84
C ALA A 55 -1.00 12.99 -24.40
N ASN A 56 -0.03 12.15 -24.03
CA ASN A 56 0.01 10.74 -24.41
C ASN A 56 -0.99 9.85 -23.65
N GLY A 57 -1.64 10.34 -22.58
CA GLY A 57 -2.61 9.60 -21.76
C GLY A 57 -2.03 8.44 -20.94
N ILE A 58 -0.71 8.27 -20.96
CA ILE A 58 0.05 7.19 -20.31
C ILE A 58 0.68 7.75 -19.04
N SER A 59 1.54 8.76 -19.16
CA SER A 59 2.24 9.34 -18.02
C SER A 59 1.53 10.57 -17.47
N GLY A 60 1.84 10.93 -16.22
CA GLY A 60 1.31 12.13 -15.58
C GLY A 60 2.17 12.56 -14.39
N ALA A 61 2.01 13.80 -13.97
CA ALA A 61 2.67 14.33 -12.78
C ALA A 61 1.66 14.30 -11.60
N PRO A 62 2.04 13.74 -10.43
CA PRO A 62 1.17 13.80 -9.25
C PRO A 62 0.93 15.24 -8.84
N PRO A 63 -0.25 15.55 -8.27
CA PRO A 63 -0.50 16.88 -7.73
C PRO A 63 0.50 17.17 -6.61
N GLU A 64 0.92 18.42 -6.47
CA GLU A 64 1.96 18.82 -5.51
C GLU A 64 1.63 18.39 -4.07
N ILE A 65 0.34 18.42 -3.71
CA ILE A 65 -0.15 17.95 -2.41
C ILE A 65 0.28 16.52 -2.10
N TYR A 66 0.33 15.63 -3.10
CA TYR A 66 0.72 14.24 -2.93
C TYR A 66 2.15 14.12 -2.38
N PHE A 67 3.05 15.01 -2.81
CA PHE A 67 4.41 15.08 -2.27
C PHE A 67 4.45 15.82 -0.94
N ALA A 68 3.66 16.89 -0.79
CA ALA A 68 3.60 17.67 0.45
C ALA A 68 3.11 16.84 1.65
N VAL A 69 2.22 15.86 1.42
CA VAL A 69 1.77 14.90 2.44
C VAL A 69 2.60 13.62 2.49
N ASN A 70 3.81 13.63 1.93
CA ASN A 70 4.78 12.53 1.99
C ASN A 70 4.28 11.20 1.40
N LYS A 71 3.58 11.23 0.26
CA LYS A 71 3.16 10.04 -0.49
C LYS A 71 2.41 9.00 0.37
N PRO A 72 1.32 9.39 1.05
CA PRO A 72 0.72 8.59 2.13
C PRO A 72 0.28 7.20 1.65
N TYR A 73 -0.21 7.11 0.42
CA TYR A 73 -0.73 5.87 -0.18
C TYR A 73 0.35 4.88 -0.62
N GLU A 74 1.63 5.28 -0.63
CA GLU A 74 2.77 4.36 -0.82
C GLU A 74 3.47 4.04 0.51
N ALA A 75 3.40 4.97 1.47
CA ALA A 75 4.20 4.98 2.68
C ALA A 75 3.47 4.48 3.95
N THR A 76 2.15 4.29 3.89
CA THR A 76 1.34 3.94 5.07
C THR A 76 0.70 2.55 4.95
N GLY A 77 0.94 1.68 5.94
CA GLY A 77 0.37 0.33 5.95
C GLY A 77 -1.17 0.31 6.02
N TYR A 78 -1.78 1.32 6.66
CA TYR A 78 -3.23 1.49 6.67
C TYR A 78 -3.78 1.62 5.25
N ASP A 79 -3.23 2.54 4.43
CA ASP A 79 -3.69 2.79 3.07
C ASP A 79 -3.53 1.57 2.17
N LEU A 80 -2.41 0.86 2.29
CA LEU A 80 -2.19 -0.40 1.57
C LEU A 80 -3.21 -1.48 1.98
N SER A 81 -3.57 -1.54 3.27
CA SER A 81 -4.59 -2.49 3.76
C SER A 81 -6.00 -2.14 3.25
N GLN A 82 -6.32 -0.85 3.13
CA GLN A 82 -7.57 -0.42 2.53
C GLN A 82 -7.57 -0.76 1.05
N GLY A 83 -6.47 -0.48 0.34
CA GLY A 83 -6.30 -0.82 -1.07
C GLY A 83 -6.51 -2.31 -1.35
N LYS A 84 -5.91 -3.20 -0.55
CA LYS A 84 -6.14 -4.67 -0.65
C LYS A 84 -7.62 -5.02 -0.49
N ARG A 85 -8.31 -4.42 0.48
CA ARG A 85 -9.74 -4.67 0.71
C ARG A 85 -10.59 -4.17 -0.46
N LEU A 86 -10.26 -3.00 -1.01
CA LEU A 86 -10.95 -2.41 -2.17
C LEU A 86 -10.72 -3.25 -3.42
N TYR A 87 -9.50 -3.77 -3.62
CA TYR A 87 -9.17 -4.66 -4.74
C TYR A 87 -10.12 -5.86 -4.78
N ALA A 88 -10.27 -6.55 -3.64
CA ALA A 88 -11.20 -7.67 -3.53
C ALA A 88 -12.67 -7.25 -3.71
N TRP A 89 -13.09 -6.15 -3.07
CA TRP A 89 -14.50 -5.74 -3.07
C TRP A 89 -14.99 -5.27 -4.45
N PHE A 90 -14.16 -4.55 -5.20
CA PHE A 90 -14.53 -4.01 -6.51
C PHE A 90 -14.31 -5.00 -7.67
N GLY A 91 -14.00 -6.27 -7.39
CA GLY A 91 -13.90 -7.32 -8.39
C GLY A 91 -12.66 -7.23 -9.28
N CYS A 92 -11.62 -6.49 -8.86
CA CYS A 92 -10.36 -6.42 -9.58
C CYS A 92 -9.73 -7.81 -9.83
N PRO A 93 -9.75 -8.77 -8.87
CA PRO A 93 -9.21 -10.12 -9.09
C PRO A 93 -9.88 -10.89 -10.22
N THR A 94 -11.11 -10.56 -10.60
CA THR A 94 -11.82 -11.26 -11.68
C THR A 94 -11.10 -11.13 -13.02
N CYS A 95 -10.41 -10.01 -13.26
CA CYS A 95 -9.64 -9.80 -14.49
C CYS A 95 -8.13 -9.91 -14.27
N HIS A 96 -7.63 -9.41 -13.14
CA HIS A 96 -6.20 -9.30 -12.87
C HIS A 96 -5.64 -10.41 -11.95
N GLY A 97 -6.50 -11.31 -11.45
CA GLY A 97 -6.13 -12.33 -10.47
C GLY A 97 -5.52 -11.71 -9.20
N ASP A 98 -4.54 -12.37 -8.61
CA ASP A 98 -3.74 -11.80 -7.52
C ASP A 98 -2.60 -10.89 -8.05
N GLY A 99 -2.80 -10.29 -9.24
CA GLY A 99 -1.81 -9.49 -9.96
C GLY A 99 -1.04 -10.24 -11.04
N ARG A 100 -1.26 -11.56 -11.19
CA ARG A 100 -0.69 -12.39 -12.27
C ARG A 100 -1.33 -12.12 -13.63
N GLY A 101 -2.44 -11.38 -13.68
CA GLY A 101 -3.21 -11.17 -14.89
C GLY A 101 -4.24 -12.29 -15.14
N GLY A 102 -4.88 -12.23 -16.31
CA GLY A 102 -5.95 -13.13 -16.72
C GLY A 102 -6.60 -12.59 -17.98
N SER A 103 -7.86 -12.15 -17.88
CA SER A 103 -8.48 -11.34 -18.94
C SER A 103 -7.98 -9.88 -18.94
N GLY A 104 -7.41 -9.42 -17.82
CA GLY A 104 -6.68 -8.16 -17.70
C GLY A 104 -5.16 -8.38 -17.65
N PRO A 105 -4.36 -7.31 -17.84
CA PRO A 105 -2.91 -7.39 -17.82
C PRO A 105 -2.36 -7.80 -16.44
N SER A 106 -1.18 -8.41 -16.45
CA SER A 106 -0.41 -8.69 -15.24
C SER A 106 0.20 -7.40 -14.68
N PHE A 107 0.40 -7.36 -13.37
CA PHE A 107 1.21 -6.31 -12.71
C PHE A 107 2.62 -6.80 -12.39
N LEU A 108 2.87 -8.11 -12.55
CA LEU A 108 4.11 -8.77 -12.17
C LEU A 108 5.09 -8.89 -13.34
N ASP A 109 4.64 -8.73 -14.58
CA ASP A 109 5.43 -8.95 -15.80
C ASP A 109 6.38 -7.77 -16.14
N GLY A 110 6.37 -6.71 -15.34
CA GLY A 110 7.13 -5.48 -15.60
C GLY A 110 6.59 -4.63 -16.74
N TRP A 111 5.56 -5.09 -17.46
CA TRP A 111 5.00 -4.40 -18.62
C TRP A 111 3.77 -3.57 -18.24
N TRP A 112 4.00 -2.30 -17.94
CA TRP A 112 2.94 -1.33 -17.65
C TRP A 112 2.56 -0.54 -18.88
N LEU A 113 1.54 -0.99 -19.62
CA LEU A 113 1.07 -0.34 -20.86
C LEU A 113 0.79 1.16 -20.68
N TYR A 114 0.18 1.53 -19.56
CA TYR A 114 -0.13 2.93 -19.22
C TYR A 114 0.90 3.56 -18.27
N GLY A 115 2.03 2.90 -18.03
CA GLY A 115 3.10 3.36 -17.17
C GLY A 115 2.92 2.95 -15.69
N PRO A 116 4.04 2.68 -14.98
CA PRO A 116 4.02 2.23 -13.58
C PRO A 116 3.92 3.39 -12.56
N SER A 117 3.77 4.63 -13.04
CA SER A 117 3.72 5.80 -12.17
C SER A 117 2.44 5.80 -11.33
N MET A 118 2.47 6.35 -10.13
CA MET A 118 1.28 6.37 -9.26
C MET A 118 0.09 7.07 -9.94
N VAL A 119 0.33 8.17 -10.65
CA VAL A 119 -0.72 8.89 -11.38
C VAL A 119 -1.28 8.07 -12.54
N SER A 120 -0.42 7.36 -13.25
CA SER A 120 -0.84 6.46 -14.33
C SER A 120 -1.81 5.40 -13.82
N ILE A 121 -1.53 4.82 -12.66
CA ILE A 121 -2.35 3.80 -12.01
C ILE A 121 -3.68 4.42 -11.53
N VAL A 122 -3.61 5.53 -10.79
CA VAL A 122 -4.81 6.27 -10.32
C VAL A 122 -5.72 6.66 -11.48
N ALA A 123 -5.17 7.21 -12.56
CA ALA A 123 -5.95 7.60 -13.72
C ALA A 123 -6.59 6.40 -14.42
N SER A 124 -5.87 5.28 -14.52
CA SER A 124 -6.41 4.05 -15.12
C SER A 124 -7.59 3.49 -14.31
N ILE A 125 -7.52 3.56 -12.98
CA ILE A 125 -8.63 3.14 -12.10
C ILE A 125 -9.78 4.15 -12.16
N ARG A 126 -9.48 5.46 -12.04
CA ARG A 126 -10.49 6.52 -12.01
C ARG A 126 -11.28 6.57 -13.31
N ASP A 127 -10.58 6.66 -14.43
CA ASP A 127 -11.16 6.96 -15.74
C ASP A 127 -11.40 5.70 -16.58
N GLY A 128 -10.91 4.53 -16.12
CA GLY A 128 -10.97 3.27 -16.85
C GLY A 128 -9.99 3.25 -18.02
N ARG A 129 -9.94 2.14 -18.75
CA ARG A 129 -9.14 1.99 -19.97
C ARG A 129 -9.91 1.24 -21.06
N PRO A 130 -9.63 1.52 -22.35
CA PRO A 130 -10.21 0.74 -23.45
C PRO A 130 -9.97 -0.76 -23.27
N HIS A 131 -10.78 -1.58 -23.94
CA HIS A 131 -10.71 -3.04 -23.90
C HIS A 131 -11.16 -3.70 -22.58
N GLY A 132 -12.09 -3.06 -21.85
CA GLY A 132 -12.90 -3.74 -20.82
C GLY A 132 -12.58 -3.37 -19.37
N MET A 133 -11.65 -2.45 -19.11
CA MET A 133 -11.43 -1.91 -17.76
C MET A 133 -12.41 -0.75 -17.49
N PRO A 134 -13.39 -0.92 -16.58
CA PRO A 134 -14.39 0.12 -16.30
C PRO A 134 -13.80 1.29 -15.53
N ALA A 135 -14.45 2.45 -15.62
CA ALA A 135 -14.15 3.61 -14.80
C ALA A 135 -14.75 3.47 -13.38
N PHE A 136 -13.98 3.82 -12.35
CA PHE A 136 -14.40 3.73 -10.95
C PHE A 136 -14.67 5.08 -10.28
N LYS A 137 -14.46 6.21 -10.97
CA LYS A 137 -14.69 7.56 -10.42
C LYS A 137 -16.06 7.79 -9.80
N ASP A 138 -17.10 7.13 -10.32
CA ASP A 138 -18.48 7.26 -9.85
C ASP A 138 -18.85 6.21 -8.77
N ARG A 139 -17.91 5.31 -8.44
CA ARG A 139 -18.12 4.20 -7.49
C ARG A 139 -17.22 4.29 -6.26
N MET A 140 -16.14 5.05 -6.34
CA MET A 140 -15.12 5.17 -5.31
C MET A 140 -14.79 6.64 -5.09
N THR A 141 -14.46 7.01 -3.85
CA THR A 141 -13.88 8.33 -3.58
C THR A 141 -12.46 8.40 -4.15
N ILE A 142 -11.96 9.60 -4.41
CA ILE A 142 -10.58 9.78 -4.89
C ILE A 142 -9.57 9.15 -3.92
N ASP A 143 -9.78 9.30 -2.62
CA ASP A 143 -8.96 8.68 -1.56
C ASP A 143 -8.90 7.15 -1.68
N GLN A 144 -10.04 6.50 -1.93
CA GLN A 144 -10.11 5.06 -2.14
C GLN A 144 -9.38 4.62 -3.42
N ILE A 145 -9.46 5.43 -4.48
CA ILE A 145 -8.74 5.17 -5.73
C ILE A 145 -7.22 5.24 -5.48
N TRP A 146 -6.75 6.24 -4.73
CA TRP A 146 -5.33 6.36 -4.37
C TRP A 146 -4.86 5.21 -3.46
N GLN A 147 -5.66 4.79 -2.48
CA GLN A 147 -5.38 3.60 -1.66
C GLN A 147 -5.27 2.34 -2.51
N LEU A 148 -6.19 2.13 -3.45
CA LEU A 148 -6.18 1.01 -4.37
C LEU A 148 -4.94 1.04 -5.29
N ALA A 149 -4.60 2.21 -5.84
CA ALA A 149 -3.42 2.39 -6.67
C ALA A 149 -2.10 2.11 -5.91
N GLY A 150 -2.01 2.57 -4.66
CA GLY A 150 -0.93 2.26 -3.74
C GLY A 150 -0.71 0.77 -3.58
N TYR A 151 -1.80 0.03 -3.31
CA TYR A 151 -1.76 -1.42 -3.19
C TYR A 151 -1.34 -2.12 -4.49
N VAL A 152 -1.93 -1.77 -5.64
CA VAL A 152 -1.58 -2.34 -6.95
C VAL A 152 -0.09 -2.16 -7.27
N LYS A 153 0.48 -1.00 -6.94
CA LYS A 153 1.92 -0.76 -7.09
C LYS A 153 2.77 -1.69 -6.22
N THR A 154 2.30 -2.06 -5.02
CA THR A 154 3.04 -3.02 -4.17
C THR A 154 3.13 -4.41 -4.78
N ILE A 155 2.09 -4.84 -5.49
CA ILE A 155 2.07 -6.15 -6.16
C ILE A 155 3.16 -6.21 -7.23
N GLY A 156 3.26 -5.18 -8.07
CA GLY A 156 4.26 -5.10 -9.15
C GLY A 156 5.65 -4.62 -8.73
N SER A 157 5.91 -4.41 -7.43
CA SER A 157 7.20 -3.90 -6.96
C SER A 157 8.27 -4.99 -7.00
N TYR A 158 9.36 -4.79 -7.75
CA TYR A 158 10.48 -5.74 -7.83
C TYR A 158 11.24 -5.92 -6.51
N SER A 159 11.12 -4.99 -5.57
CA SER A 159 11.65 -5.09 -4.20
C SER A 159 10.51 -5.16 -3.19
N ALA A 160 10.71 -5.88 -2.09
CA ALA A 160 9.75 -5.94 -0.99
C ALA A 160 9.41 -4.53 -0.50
N ASN A 161 8.11 -4.22 -0.35
CA ASN A 161 7.71 -2.94 0.21
C ASN A 161 7.82 -3.00 1.74
N PRO A 162 8.66 -2.16 2.39
CA PRO A 162 8.82 -2.16 3.84
C PRO A 162 7.57 -1.72 4.62
N VAL A 163 6.56 -1.20 3.93
CA VAL A 163 5.34 -0.59 4.50
C VAL A 163 4.19 -1.59 4.66
N ALA A 164 4.36 -2.83 4.19
CA ALA A 164 3.28 -3.81 4.18
C ALA A 164 2.58 -3.98 5.54
N PRO A 165 1.26 -3.76 5.65
CA PRO A 165 0.50 -3.82 6.90
C PRO A 165 0.72 -5.12 7.65
N GLY A 166 0.92 -5.03 8.97
CA GLY A 166 1.10 -6.15 9.91
C GLY A 166 -0.08 -7.11 10.05
N ARG A 167 -1.08 -7.07 9.15
CA ARG A 167 -2.13 -8.10 9.13
C ARG A 167 -1.53 -9.40 8.62
N ASP A 168 -1.93 -10.44 9.32
CA ASP A 168 -1.40 -11.78 9.23
C ASP A 168 -2.01 -12.51 8.01
N ASP A 169 -1.34 -12.37 6.86
CA ASP A 169 -1.51 -13.28 5.72
C ASP A 169 -0.63 -14.53 5.90
N ASP A 170 0.02 -14.73 7.06
CA ASP A 170 1.03 -15.79 7.31
C ASP A 170 0.39 -17.18 7.47
N ARG A 171 -0.94 -17.28 7.36
CA ARG A 171 -1.63 -18.57 7.14
C ARG A 171 -1.37 -19.17 5.76
N TYR A 172 -0.79 -18.40 4.84
CA TYR A 172 -0.40 -18.88 3.52
C TYR A 172 1.10 -19.19 3.49
N THR A 173 1.48 -20.25 2.78
CA THR A 173 2.89 -20.68 2.59
C THR A 173 3.72 -19.68 1.77
N ARG A 174 3.11 -18.60 1.29
CA ARG A 174 3.72 -17.56 0.46
C ARG A 174 3.71 -16.24 1.23
N PRO A 175 4.76 -15.42 1.12
CA PRO A 175 4.76 -14.09 1.73
C PRO A 175 3.57 -13.27 1.22
N ALA A 176 3.01 -12.42 2.08
CA ALA A 176 1.92 -11.51 1.73
C ALA A 176 2.21 -10.77 0.41
N GLU A 177 1.22 -10.57 -0.45
CA GLU A 177 1.45 -10.03 -1.81
C GLU A 177 2.05 -8.61 -1.84
N ASN A 178 1.97 -7.88 -0.73
CA ASN A 178 2.60 -6.57 -0.53
C ASN A 178 4.02 -6.64 0.10
N ARG A 179 4.44 -7.81 0.60
CA ARG A 179 5.78 -8.09 1.16
C ARG A 179 6.65 -8.90 0.22
N ALA A 180 6.02 -9.72 -0.61
CA ALA A 180 6.71 -10.46 -1.65
C ALA A 180 7.17 -9.49 -2.76
N PRO A 181 8.46 -9.43 -3.11
CA PRO A 181 8.85 -8.74 -4.32
C PRO A 181 8.25 -9.44 -5.54
N ALA A 182 7.78 -8.70 -6.53
CA ALA A 182 7.32 -9.25 -7.81
C ALA A 182 8.34 -10.23 -8.41
N ALA A 183 9.64 -10.03 -8.16
CA ALA A 183 10.72 -10.92 -8.57
C ALA A 183 10.52 -12.41 -8.17
N ILE A 184 9.86 -12.74 -7.06
CA ILE A 184 9.61 -14.16 -6.70
C ILE A 184 8.44 -14.78 -7.47
N PHE A 185 7.64 -13.96 -8.14
CA PHE A 185 6.47 -14.38 -8.92
C PHE A 185 6.61 -14.07 -10.41
N PHE A 186 7.68 -13.39 -10.79
CA PHE A 186 8.04 -13.13 -12.17
C PHE A 186 8.51 -14.45 -12.79
N GLU A 187 7.70 -14.98 -13.68
CA GLU A 187 8.14 -16.02 -14.60
C GLU A 187 8.79 -15.30 -15.78
N GLU A 188 10.13 -15.25 -15.80
CA GLU A 188 10.88 -14.75 -16.94
C GLU A 188 10.39 -15.49 -18.19
N GLY A 189 9.69 -14.77 -19.07
CA GLY A 189 9.30 -15.29 -20.37
C GLY A 189 10.55 -15.79 -21.12
N PRO A 190 10.40 -16.72 -22.07
CA PRO A 190 11.54 -17.22 -22.83
C PRO A 190 12.29 -16.02 -23.44
N ILE A 191 13.63 -16.04 -23.31
CA ILE A 191 14.53 -15.06 -23.93
C ILE A 191 14.09 -14.92 -25.39
N SER A 192 13.73 -13.71 -25.81
CA SER A 192 13.34 -13.48 -27.20
C SER A 192 14.48 -13.95 -28.10
N LEU A 193 14.18 -14.85 -29.05
CA LEU A 193 15.16 -15.28 -30.06
C LEU A 193 15.68 -14.12 -30.92
N HIS A 194 15.04 -12.96 -30.82
CA HIS A 194 15.48 -11.68 -31.32
C HIS A 194 15.98 -10.82 -30.15
N THR A 195 17.29 -10.81 -29.95
CA THR A 195 18.02 -9.98 -28.96
C THR A 195 17.85 -8.47 -29.20
N GLU A 196 17.34 -8.07 -30.36
CA GLU A 196 17.15 -6.67 -30.76
C GLU A 196 15.77 -6.10 -30.36
N GLN A 197 14.85 -6.92 -29.84
CA GLN A 197 13.44 -6.55 -29.64
C GLN A 197 12.99 -6.53 -28.17
N GLY A 198 13.90 -6.72 -27.22
CA GLY A 198 13.61 -6.65 -25.79
C GLY A 198 14.49 -5.62 -25.09
N LEU A 199 13.89 -4.81 -24.21
CA LEU A 199 14.67 -4.06 -23.22
C LEU A 199 15.24 -5.08 -22.24
N SER A 200 16.58 -5.14 -22.21
CA SER A 200 17.30 -5.88 -21.17
C SER A 200 16.98 -5.29 -19.79
N PRO A 201 16.95 -6.11 -18.72
CA PRO A 201 16.60 -5.67 -17.38
C PRO A 201 17.50 -4.56 -16.85
#